data_AF-A0A8S4Q6E0-F1
#
_entry.id   AF-A0A8S4Q6E0-F1
#
_cell.length_a   1.000
_cell.length_b   1.000
_cell.length_c   1.000
_cell.angle_alpha   90.00
_cell.angle_beta   90.00
_cell.angle_gamma   90.00
#
_symmetry.space_group_name_H-M   'P 1'
#
loop_
_entity.id
_entity.type
_entity.pdbx_description
1 polymer ?
#
loop_
_entity_poly.entity_id
_entity_poly.type
_entity_poly.pdbx_seq_one_letter_code
_entity_poly.pdbx_strand_id
1 'polypeptide(L)'
;AAFVELCKDLRAGFEQEAASSGQPRLLLTAAVGCGPRNIDVSYDVFGMSMYLDFINLMTYDLAGQWDGKTGIHGALHGGPGDTTGLNQEWSVNRYIELGAPRDKLVLGIPMYGRSFKLTTQSTAIGAPTATWGALVGPYTAEGGFLSYYEVCAKIKAGWTYVYDAQREDPCAYSGSNWVGYSDKYSVAKKAEFIIDKGLGGAMIWALDLDNFNKDSLCNTDTEDYTLLKTINNVLGGAVITTTTGPTTTTEAGASTTTQSAPTNEVFVCPSQGYRLYEDPNDCAKFITCLDGNNLGTQSCQQGLLFWEDKQWCDYPSNFECGASTGTSPSTPTTTQSAFTDEVFVCPNQDHRLYQDPNDCAKFITCLDGNNLGTQSCQVGLLFWEAKQWCDYPSNFNC
;
A
#
# COMPACT_ATOMS: atom_id res chain seq x y z
N ALA A 1 -13.68 -23.43 11.46
CA ALA A 1 -14.25 -23.95 12.73
C ALA A 1 -13.23 -23.89 13.89
N ALA A 2 -12.29 -24.83 14.04
CA ALA A 2 -11.42 -24.87 15.23
C ALA A 2 -10.57 -23.61 15.46
N PHE A 3 -10.04 -22.99 14.39
CA PHE A 3 -9.26 -21.76 14.52
C PHE A 3 -10.11 -20.55 14.97
N VAL A 4 -11.36 -20.45 14.51
CA VAL A 4 -12.27 -19.38 14.93
C VAL A 4 -12.63 -19.53 16.41
N GLU A 5 -12.90 -20.76 16.87
CA GLU A 5 -13.16 -21.00 18.30
C GLU A 5 -11.94 -20.63 19.16
N LEU A 6 -10.71 -20.93 18.70
CA LEU A 6 -9.51 -20.47 19.39
C LEU A 6 -9.44 -18.93 19.47
N CYS A 7 -9.72 -18.22 18.37
CA CYS A 7 -9.74 -16.75 18.37
C CYS A 7 -10.81 -16.20 19.33
N LYS A 8 -12.00 -16.81 19.34
CA LYS A 8 -13.11 -16.46 20.23
C LYS A 8 -12.77 -16.66 21.70
N ASP A 9 -12.22 -17.83 22.04
CA ASP A 9 -11.84 -18.18 23.41
C ASP A 9 -10.72 -17.26 23.94
N LEU A 10 -9.70 -17.00 23.13
CA LEU A 10 -8.63 -16.05 23.49
C LEU A 10 -9.18 -14.64 23.67
N ARG A 11 -10.04 -14.18 22.76
CA ARG A 11 -10.67 -12.85 22.87
C ARG A 11 -11.48 -12.74 24.16
N ALA A 12 -12.32 -13.72 24.47
CA ALA A 12 -13.11 -13.75 25.69
C ALA A 12 -12.22 -13.74 26.95
N GLY A 13 -11.14 -14.53 26.95
CA GLY A 13 -10.16 -14.55 28.04
C GLY A 13 -9.47 -13.20 28.23
N PHE A 14 -9.10 -12.51 27.14
CA PHE A 14 -8.47 -11.18 27.21
C PHE A 14 -9.44 -10.10 27.70
N GLU A 15 -10.72 -10.13 27.28
CA GLU A 15 -11.75 -9.21 27.80
C GLU A 15 -11.98 -9.44 29.31
N GLN A 16 -12.00 -10.70 29.76
CA GLN A 16 -12.17 -11.05 31.17
C GLN A 16 -10.97 -10.59 32.02
N GLU A 17 -9.74 -10.78 31.53
CA GLU A 17 -8.53 -10.34 32.22
C GLU A 17 -8.54 -8.82 32.40
N ALA A 18 -8.82 -8.07 31.34
CA ALA A 18 -8.89 -6.60 31.38
C ALA A 18 -9.94 -6.10 32.39
N ALA A 19 -11.12 -6.73 32.41
CA ALA A 19 -12.18 -6.39 33.36
C ALA A 19 -11.77 -6.68 34.82
N SER A 20 -10.95 -7.70 35.05
CA SER A 20 -10.53 -8.13 36.39
C SER A 20 -9.32 -7.34 36.91
N SER A 21 -8.37 -7.01 36.02
CA SER A 21 -7.13 -6.31 36.38
C SER A 21 -7.26 -4.78 36.30
N GLY A 22 -8.24 -4.27 35.55
CA GLY A 22 -8.39 -2.85 35.25
C GLY A 22 -7.33 -2.31 34.26
N GLN A 23 -6.54 -3.18 33.65
CA GLN A 23 -5.56 -2.83 32.62
C GLN A 23 -6.19 -2.81 31.21
N PRO A 24 -5.57 -2.14 30.23
CA PRO A 24 -5.98 -2.26 28.84
C PRO A 24 -5.96 -3.73 28.38
N ARG A 25 -6.97 -4.12 27.59
CA ARG A 25 -7.05 -5.48 27.04
C ARG A 25 -5.84 -5.81 26.18
N LEU A 26 -5.33 -7.03 26.35
CA LEU A 26 -4.32 -7.60 25.45
C LEU A 26 -4.81 -7.67 24.01
N LEU A 27 -3.95 -7.27 23.06
CA LEU A 27 -4.23 -7.37 21.64
C LEU A 27 -4.14 -8.83 21.17
N LEU A 28 -5.07 -9.23 20.32
CA LEU A 28 -5.10 -10.53 19.65
C LEU A 28 -4.98 -10.33 18.14
N THR A 29 -3.92 -10.88 17.55
CA THR A 29 -3.63 -10.75 16.11
C THR A 29 -3.23 -12.09 15.52
N ALA A 30 -3.25 -12.22 14.20
CA ALA A 30 -2.77 -13.40 13.51
C ALA A 30 -1.97 -13.03 12.25
N ALA A 31 -0.93 -13.82 11.95
CA ALA A 31 -0.28 -13.82 10.64
C ALA A 31 -0.93 -14.90 9.77
N VAL A 32 -1.42 -14.53 8.59
CA VAL A 32 -2.24 -15.42 7.74
C VAL A 32 -1.68 -15.54 6.33
N GLY A 33 -1.83 -16.74 5.74
CA GLY A 33 -1.33 -17.03 4.39
C GLY A 33 -2.14 -16.32 3.30
N CYS A 34 -1.50 -15.98 2.18
CA CYS A 34 -2.08 -15.14 1.14
C CYS A 34 -2.34 -15.85 -0.20
N GLY A 35 -1.97 -17.14 -0.33
CA GLY A 35 -2.30 -17.93 -1.51
C GLY A 35 -3.75 -18.44 -1.49
N PRO A 36 -4.39 -18.66 -2.65
CA PRO A 36 -5.80 -19.07 -2.76
C PRO A 36 -6.13 -20.31 -1.94
N ARG A 37 -5.28 -21.35 -2.03
CA ARG A 37 -5.47 -22.57 -1.26
C ARG A 37 -5.42 -22.31 0.26
N ASN A 38 -4.54 -21.44 0.72
CA ASN A 38 -4.43 -21.12 2.14
C ASN A 38 -5.68 -20.38 2.60
N ILE A 39 -6.07 -19.33 1.87
CA ILE A 39 -7.22 -18.49 2.21
C ILE A 39 -8.51 -19.32 2.19
N ASP A 40 -8.83 -19.92 1.05
CA ASP A 40 -10.15 -20.51 0.79
C ASP A 40 -10.42 -21.81 1.55
N VAL A 41 -9.36 -22.55 1.92
CA VAL A 41 -9.49 -23.86 2.59
C VAL A 41 -9.26 -23.75 4.10
N SER A 42 -8.40 -22.84 4.55
CA SER A 42 -7.89 -22.86 5.93
C SER A 42 -8.55 -21.84 6.84
N TYR A 43 -9.08 -20.74 6.30
CA TYR A 43 -9.59 -19.64 7.10
C TYR A 43 -11.09 -19.40 6.85
N ASP A 44 -11.84 -19.40 7.94
CA ASP A 44 -13.12 -18.69 7.99
C ASP A 44 -12.79 -17.21 8.27
N VAL A 45 -12.63 -16.46 7.16
CA VAL A 45 -12.09 -15.10 7.16
C VAL A 45 -12.99 -14.13 7.92
N PHE A 46 -14.29 -14.15 7.62
CA PHE A 46 -15.27 -13.37 8.35
C PHE A 46 -15.25 -13.74 9.85
N GLY A 47 -15.38 -15.03 10.18
CA GLY A 47 -15.46 -15.50 11.56
C GLY A 47 -14.25 -15.13 12.40
N MET A 48 -13.03 -15.26 11.86
CA MET A 48 -11.81 -14.86 12.59
C MET A 48 -11.70 -13.33 12.74
N SER A 49 -12.14 -12.56 11.73
CA SER A 49 -12.03 -11.09 11.73
C SER A 49 -12.87 -10.41 12.82
N MET A 50 -13.91 -11.09 13.32
CA MET A 50 -14.73 -10.61 14.44
C MET A 50 -13.96 -10.58 15.76
N TYR A 51 -13.00 -11.49 15.96
CA TYR A 51 -12.29 -11.66 17.23
C TYR A 51 -10.90 -11.05 17.24
N LEU A 52 -10.22 -11.04 16.10
CA LEU A 52 -8.90 -10.43 15.94
C LEU A 52 -9.00 -8.89 15.98
N ASP A 53 -8.01 -8.25 16.59
CA ASP A 53 -7.85 -6.79 16.58
C ASP A 53 -7.35 -6.32 15.22
N PHE A 54 -6.35 -7.00 14.66
CA PHE A 54 -5.91 -6.83 13.28
C PHE A 54 -5.26 -8.12 12.73
N ILE A 55 -5.15 -8.19 11.41
CA ILE A 55 -4.79 -9.38 10.63
C ILE A 55 -3.58 -9.04 9.77
N ASN A 56 -2.44 -9.64 10.08
CA ASN A 56 -1.19 -9.44 9.34
C ASN A 56 -1.16 -10.39 8.14
N LEU A 57 -1.39 -9.84 6.95
CA LEU A 57 -1.39 -10.60 5.70
C LEU A 57 0.05 -10.89 5.28
N MET A 58 0.46 -12.16 5.22
CA MET A 58 1.79 -12.54 4.71
C MET A 58 1.82 -12.48 3.18
N THR A 59 1.64 -11.28 2.61
CA THR A 59 1.58 -10.99 1.16
C THR A 59 2.97 -10.96 0.54
N TYR A 60 3.76 -11.99 0.81
CA TYR A 60 5.09 -12.24 0.27
C TYR A 60 5.27 -13.75 0.10
N ASP A 61 6.40 -14.17 -0.46
CA ASP A 61 6.62 -15.57 -0.87
C ASP A 61 5.62 -16.06 -1.94
N LEU A 62 5.11 -15.12 -2.73
CA LEU A 62 4.21 -15.40 -3.85
C LEU A 62 4.94 -16.01 -5.05
N ALA A 63 6.27 -15.91 -5.06
CA ALA A 63 7.16 -16.56 -6.00
C ALA A 63 8.46 -16.97 -5.30
N GLY A 64 9.12 -18.02 -5.78
CA GLY A 64 10.40 -18.46 -5.23
C GLY A 64 11.04 -19.59 -6.02
N GLN A 65 12.21 -20.05 -5.58
CA GLN A 65 12.99 -21.05 -6.31
C GLN A 65 12.22 -22.34 -6.64
N TRP A 66 11.14 -22.64 -5.92
CA TRP A 66 10.25 -23.79 -6.16
C TRP A 66 9.44 -23.69 -7.46
N ASP A 67 9.34 -22.52 -8.10
CA ASP A 67 8.47 -22.30 -9.26
C ASP A 67 9.07 -22.75 -10.61
N GLY A 68 10.39 -22.93 -10.68
CA GLY A 68 11.09 -23.24 -11.95
C GLY A 68 11.11 -22.08 -12.97
N LYS A 69 10.66 -20.88 -12.56
CA LYS A 69 10.74 -19.63 -13.32
C LYS A 69 10.95 -18.44 -12.38
N THR A 70 11.56 -17.37 -12.85
CA THR A 70 11.73 -16.14 -12.07
C THR A 70 10.38 -15.46 -11.79
N GLY A 71 10.27 -14.85 -10.62
CA GLY A 71 9.10 -14.07 -10.21
C GLY A 71 9.45 -13.15 -9.05
N ILE A 72 8.74 -12.03 -8.91
CA ILE A 72 8.93 -11.10 -7.79
C ILE A 72 7.98 -11.50 -6.67
N HIS A 73 8.54 -12.01 -5.57
CA HIS A 73 7.77 -12.66 -4.50
C HIS A 73 6.84 -11.73 -3.70
N GLY A 74 7.04 -10.42 -3.80
CA GLY A 74 6.26 -9.39 -3.13
C GLY A 74 5.52 -8.45 -4.09
N ALA A 75 5.39 -8.79 -5.38
CA ALA A 75 4.79 -7.94 -6.39
C ALA A 75 3.41 -7.41 -5.98
N LEU A 76 3.25 -6.09 -5.98
CA LEU A 76 2.00 -5.44 -5.56
C LEU A 76 0.85 -5.77 -6.52
N HIS A 77 1.09 -5.61 -7.82
CA HIS A 77 0.13 -5.90 -8.87
C HIS A 77 0.56 -7.07 -9.76
N GLY A 78 -0.39 -7.61 -10.52
CA GLY A 78 -0.12 -8.57 -11.58
C GLY A 78 0.53 -7.91 -12.80
N GLY A 79 1.11 -8.72 -13.69
CA GLY A 79 1.66 -8.21 -14.95
C GLY A 79 1.61 -9.23 -16.08
N PRO A 80 2.01 -8.86 -17.31
CA PRO A 80 2.05 -9.73 -18.48
C PRO A 80 2.81 -11.01 -18.18
N GLY A 81 2.26 -12.14 -18.61
CA GLY A 81 2.83 -13.47 -18.36
C GLY A 81 2.62 -13.99 -16.94
N ASP A 82 1.93 -13.25 -16.06
CA ASP A 82 1.45 -13.79 -14.80
C ASP A 82 0.30 -14.77 -15.06
N THR A 83 0.62 -16.06 -14.96
CA THR A 83 -0.32 -17.16 -15.17
C THR A 83 -1.07 -17.56 -13.91
N THR A 84 -0.59 -17.14 -12.73
CA THR A 84 -1.23 -17.49 -11.44
C THR A 84 -2.17 -16.39 -10.98
N GLY A 85 -1.94 -15.14 -11.41
CA GLY A 85 -2.67 -13.97 -10.96
C GLY A 85 -2.41 -13.65 -9.48
N LEU A 86 -1.35 -14.22 -8.91
CA LEU A 86 -1.07 -14.13 -7.48
C LEU A 86 -0.12 -12.96 -7.20
N ASN A 87 -0.67 -11.92 -6.60
CA ASN A 87 0.03 -10.69 -6.19
C ASN A 87 -0.56 -10.18 -4.86
N GLN A 88 0.04 -9.13 -4.29
CA GLN A 88 -0.41 -8.58 -3.01
C GLN A 88 -1.85 -8.04 -3.10
N GLU A 89 -2.18 -7.30 -4.17
CA GLU A 89 -3.51 -6.74 -4.38
C GLU A 89 -4.58 -7.83 -4.45
N TRP A 90 -4.35 -8.89 -5.22
CA TRP A 90 -5.26 -10.02 -5.33
C TRP A 90 -5.55 -10.64 -3.95
N SER A 91 -4.49 -10.82 -3.15
CA SER A 91 -4.60 -11.42 -1.81
C SER A 91 -5.44 -10.53 -0.89
N VAL A 92 -5.17 -9.23 -0.87
CA VAL A 92 -5.95 -8.24 -0.09
C VAL A 92 -7.41 -8.25 -0.51
N ASN A 93 -7.68 -8.15 -1.80
CA ASN A 93 -9.05 -8.16 -2.34
C ASN A 93 -9.78 -9.46 -1.96
N ARG A 94 -9.09 -10.60 -1.96
CA ARG A 94 -9.68 -11.87 -1.56
C ARG A 94 -10.11 -11.90 -0.09
N TYR A 95 -9.31 -11.35 0.82
CA TYR A 95 -9.71 -11.24 2.23
C TYR A 95 -10.92 -10.31 2.42
N ILE A 96 -10.97 -9.21 1.68
CA ILE A 96 -12.10 -8.28 1.69
C ILE A 96 -13.38 -8.96 1.16
N GLU A 97 -13.28 -9.67 0.03
CA GLU A 97 -14.41 -10.44 -0.56
C GLU A 97 -14.98 -11.48 0.40
N LEU A 98 -14.13 -12.05 1.25
CA LEU A 98 -14.51 -13.05 2.26
C LEU A 98 -14.94 -12.42 3.59
N GLY A 99 -15.08 -11.10 3.66
CA GLY A 99 -15.73 -10.39 4.76
C GLY A 99 -14.79 -9.80 5.82
N ALA A 100 -13.47 -9.76 5.60
CA ALA A 100 -12.58 -9.07 6.54
C ALA A 100 -12.75 -7.53 6.47
N PRO A 101 -12.91 -6.83 7.60
CA PRO A 101 -12.91 -5.37 7.65
C PRO A 101 -11.55 -4.82 7.17
N ARG A 102 -11.56 -3.83 6.28
CA ARG A 102 -10.35 -3.28 5.65
C ARG A 102 -9.40 -2.67 6.67
N ASP A 103 -9.93 -1.94 7.65
CA ASP A 103 -9.22 -1.31 8.76
C ASP A 103 -8.53 -2.31 9.70
N LYS A 104 -8.90 -3.60 9.63
CA LYS A 104 -8.20 -4.69 10.33
C LYS A 104 -7.16 -5.40 9.47
N LEU A 105 -7.13 -5.19 8.16
CA LEU A 105 -6.16 -5.82 7.27
C LEU A 105 -4.86 -5.03 7.27
N VAL A 106 -3.75 -5.70 7.57
CA VAL A 106 -2.41 -5.11 7.60
C VAL A 106 -1.57 -5.77 6.52
N LEU A 107 -1.12 -4.99 5.53
CA LEU A 107 -0.39 -5.49 4.37
C LEU A 107 1.04 -5.91 4.76
N GLY A 108 1.44 -7.14 4.44
CA GLY A 108 2.80 -7.61 4.64
C GLY A 108 3.76 -7.13 3.57
N ILE A 109 4.83 -6.44 3.98
CA ILE A 109 5.89 -5.92 3.10
C ILE A 109 7.21 -6.65 3.42
N PRO A 110 7.81 -7.38 2.45
CA PRO A 110 9.06 -8.10 2.69
C PRO A 110 10.27 -7.14 2.66
N MET A 111 11.13 -7.27 3.66
CA MET A 111 12.45 -6.62 3.76
C MET A 111 13.57 -7.50 3.20
N TYR A 112 13.22 -8.38 2.26
CA TYR A 112 14.12 -9.36 1.65
C TYR A 112 13.69 -9.60 0.20
N GLY A 113 14.48 -10.40 -0.51
CA GLY A 113 14.16 -10.89 -1.84
C GLY A 113 14.28 -12.41 -1.93
N ARG A 114 13.57 -12.98 -2.90
CA ARG A 114 13.71 -14.39 -3.29
C ARG A 114 14.64 -14.49 -4.51
N SER A 115 15.68 -15.31 -4.40
CA SER A 115 16.68 -15.47 -5.44
C SER A 115 16.50 -16.76 -6.24
N PHE A 116 17.00 -16.75 -7.47
CA PHE A 116 16.80 -17.78 -8.47
C PHE A 116 18.10 -18.06 -9.22
N LYS A 117 18.21 -19.28 -9.74
CA LYS A 117 19.30 -19.72 -10.62
C LYS A 117 18.78 -19.88 -12.06
N LEU A 118 19.12 -18.94 -12.93
CA LEU A 118 18.77 -18.99 -14.35
C LEU A 118 19.42 -20.20 -15.03
N THR A 119 18.67 -20.88 -15.88
CA THR A 119 19.15 -21.99 -16.73
C THR A 119 19.37 -21.58 -18.19
N THR A 120 19.00 -20.34 -18.53
CA THR A 120 19.16 -19.74 -19.86
C THR A 120 19.78 -18.34 -19.74
N GLN A 121 20.01 -17.67 -20.87
CA GLN A 121 20.46 -16.27 -20.89
C GLN A 121 19.33 -15.26 -20.66
N SER A 122 18.07 -15.70 -20.64
CA SER A 122 16.94 -14.79 -20.40
C SER A 122 16.94 -14.34 -18.94
N THR A 123 16.85 -13.02 -18.74
CA THR A 123 16.79 -12.37 -17.41
C THR A 123 15.43 -11.74 -17.13
N ALA A 124 14.48 -11.86 -18.08
CA ALA A 124 13.12 -11.37 -17.92
C ALA A 124 12.41 -12.06 -16.75
N ILE A 125 11.38 -11.40 -16.21
CA ILE A 125 10.45 -12.04 -15.28
C ILE A 125 9.73 -13.19 -16.01
N GLY A 126 9.64 -14.36 -15.37
CA GLY A 126 9.17 -15.59 -15.98
C GLY A 126 10.25 -16.39 -16.73
N ALA A 127 11.53 -15.97 -16.70
CA ALA A 127 12.62 -16.71 -17.29
C ALA A 127 12.80 -18.09 -16.60
N PRO A 128 13.18 -19.16 -17.32
CA PRO A 128 13.36 -20.49 -16.73
C PRO A 128 14.49 -20.55 -15.69
N THR A 129 14.25 -21.27 -14.60
CA THR A 129 15.20 -21.45 -13.49
C THR A 129 15.36 -22.90 -13.09
N ALA A 130 16.48 -23.22 -12.45
CA ALA A 130 16.59 -24.45 -11.68
C ALA A 130 15.75 -24.32 -10.39
N THR A 131 15.28 -25.45 -9.86
CA THR A 131 14.57 -25.50 -8.57
C THR A 131 15.51 -25.63 -7.36
N TRP A 132 16.82 -25.58 -7.60
CA TRP A 132 17.88 -25.67 -6.61
C TRP A 132 19.07 -24.82 -7.05
N GLY A 133 20.00 -24.56 -6.12
CA GLY A 133 21.24 -23.84 -6.42
C GLY A 133 21.04 -22.34 -6.63
N ALA A 134 19.93 -21.78 -6.12
CA ALA A 134 19.75 -20.36 -5.99
C ALA A 134 20.86 -19.75 -5.10
N LEU A 135 21.08 -18.46 -5.27
CA LEU A 135 22.18 -17.75 -4.61
C LEU A 135 21.99 -17.79 -3.08
N VAL A 136 23.08 -18.06 -2.37
CA VAL A 136 23.17 -18.00 -0.91
C VAL A 136 23.80 -16.67 -0.50
N GLY A 137 23.12 -15.92 0.37
CA GLY A 137 23.62 -14.68 0.94
C GLY A 137 24.77 -14.91 1.95
N PRO A 138 25.79 -14.05 2.02
CA PRO A 138 26.87 -14.19 2.99
C PRO A 138 26.44 -14.03 4.46
N TYR A 139 25.27 -13.44 4.73
CA TYR A 139 24.77 -13.20 6.09
C TYR A 139 23.52 -14.02 6.39
N THR A 140 22.53 -13.99 5.49
CA THR A 140 21.30 -14.79 5.63
C THR A 140 21.57 -16.29 5.50
N ALA A 141 22.63 -16.67 4.77
CA ALA A 141 23.12 -18.04 4.66
C ALA A 141 22.08 -19.08 4.18
N GLU A 142 21.03 -18.63 3.51
CA GLU A 142 19.96 -19.46 2.95
C GLU A 142 19.91 -19.31 1.42
N GLY A 143 19.91 -20.44 0.71
CA GLY A 143 19.79 -20.45 -0.75
C GLY A 143 18.38 -20.08 -1.20
N GLY A 144 18.28 -19.08 -2.07
CA GLY A 144 16.98 -18.57 -2.53
C GLY A 144 16.44 -17.40 -1.70
N PHE A 145 17.19 -16.91 -0.72
CA PHE A 145 16.78 -15.84 0.18
C PHE A 145 17.93 -14.83 0.36
N LEU A 146 17.62 -13.53 0.28
CA LEU A 146 18.59 -12.46 0.50
C LEU A 146 17.91 -11.31 1.24
N SER A 147 18.52 -10.81 2.30
CA SER A 147 18.10 -9.56 2.95
C SER A 147 18.17 -8.37 1.99
N TYR A 148 17.43 -7.28 2.28
CA TYR A 148 17.52 -6.05 1.48
C TYR A 148 18.96 -5.53 1.39
N TYR A 149 19.68 -5.52 2.52
CA TYR A 149 21.07 -5.04 2.52
C TYR A 149 22.03 -5.92 1.71
N GLU A 150 21.79 -7.23 1.61
CA GLU A 150 22.55 -8.13 0.72
C GLU A 150 22.25 -7.89 -0.76
N VAL A 151 20.99 -7.62 -1.12
CA VAL A 151 20.60 -7.29 -2.50
C VAL A 151 21.21 -5.95 -2.90
N CYS A 152 21.06 -4.93 -2.06
CA CYS A 152 21.63 -3.60 -2.28
C CYS A 152 23.16 -3.64 -2.47
N ALA A 153 23.88 -4.41 -1.64
CA ALA A 153 25.32 -4.60 -1.78
C ALA A 153 25.72 -5.19 -3.15
N LYS A 154 24.91 -6.10 -3.69
CA LYS A 154 25.14 -6.72 -5.00
C LYS A 154 24.91 -5.73 -6.14
N ILE A 155 23.87 -4.91 -6.05
CA ILE A 155 23.61 -3.82 -7.00
C ILE A 155 24.77 -2.83 -7.01
N LYS A 156 25.24 -2.41 -5.83
CA LYS A 156 26.44 -1.57 -5.70
C LYS A 156 27.69 -2.22 -6.32
N ALA A 157 27.81 -3.55 -6.24
CA ALA A 157 28.88 -4.32 -6.87
C ALA A 157 28.70 -4.57 -8.38
N GLY A 158 27.70 -3.93 -9.02
CA GLY A 158 27.50 -3.97 -10.47
C GLY A 158 26.46 -4.96 -10.96
N TRP A 159 25.56 -5.46 -10.09
CA TRP A 159 24.37 -6.18 -10.58
C TRP A 159 23.47 -5.23 -11.38
N THR A 160 22.84 -5.77 -12.42
CA THR A 160 21.84 -5.02 -13.19
C THR A 160 20.56 -4.91 -12.36
N TYR A 161 20.05 -3.69 -12.21
CA TYR A 161 18.77 -3.37 -11.58
C TYR A 161 17.70 -3.14 -12.65
N VAL A 162 16.51 -3.67 -12.45
CA VAL A 162 15.34 -3.47 -13.32
C VAL A 162 14.10 -3.25 -12.47
N TYR A 163 13.44 -2.11 -12.65
CA TYR A 163 12.15 -1.84 -12.02
C TYR A 163 11.01 -2.25 -12.96
N ASP A 164 10.05 -3.05 -12.48
CA ASP A 164 8.83 -3.39 -13.21
C ASP A 164 7.69 -2.48 -12.76
N ALA A 165 7.38 -1.47 -13.57
CA ALA A 165 6.34 -0.48 -13.28
C ALA A 165 4.91 -1.05 -13.25
N GLN A 166 4.66 -2.22 -13.84
CA GLN A 166 3.33 -2.83 -13.82
C GLN A 166 3.11 -3.62 -12.55
N ARG A 167 4.17 -4.25 -12.02
CA ARG A 167 4.14 -4.99 -10.74
C ARG A 167 4.42 -4.12 -9.52
N GLU A 168 4.94 -2.92 -9.76
CA GLU A 168 5.44 -1.96 -8.78
C GLU A 168 6.52 -2.55 -7.86
N ASP A 169 7.38 -3.42 -8.37
CA ASP A 169 8.54 -3.94 -7.65
C ASP A 169 9.76 -4.16 -8.57
N PRO A 170 10.98 -4.12 -8.01
CA PRO A 170 12.20 -4.39 -8.76
C PRO A 170 12.62 -5.87 -8.78
N CYS A 171 13.51 -6.16 -9.74
CA CYS A 171 14.41 -7.28 -9.68
C CYS A 171 15.86 -6.85 -9.98
N ALA A 172 16.82 -7.72 -9.64
CA ALA A 172 18.22 -7.52 -9.96
C ALA A 172 18.89 -8.83 -10.37
N TYR A 173 19.91 -8.77 -11.22
CA TYR A 173 20.60 -9.96 -11.69
C TYR A 173 22.07 -9.73 -12.07
N SER A 174 22.85 -10.81 -12.07
CA SER A 174 24.20 -10.87 -12.60
C SER A 174 24.58 -12.31 -12.98
N GLY A 175 25.05 -12.50 -14.21
CA GLY A 175 25.27 -13.82 -14.78
C GLY A 175 24.01 -14.68 -14.70
N SER A 176 24.11 -15.84 -14.06
CA SER A 176 22.97 -16.76 -13.86
C SER A 176 22.16 -16.49 -12.59
N ASN A 177 22.51 -15.48 -11.79
CA ASN A 177 21.83 -15.20 -10.52
C ASN A 177 20.81 -14.08 -10.72
N TRP A 178 19.62 -14.25 -10.16
CA TRP A 178 18.51 -13.31 -10.28
C TRP A 178 17.80 -13.20 -8.92
N VAL A 179 17.30 -12.02 -8.56
CA VAL A 179 16.54 -11.79 -7.32
C VAL A 179 15.39 -10.82 -7.56
N GLY A 180 14.20 -11.17 -7.08
CA GLY A 180 13.06 -10.26 -6.98
C GLY A 180 12.92 -9.82 -5.52
N TYR A 181 12.83 -8.52 -5.28
CA TYR A 181 12.90 -7.92 -3.94
C TYR A 181 12.06 -6.63 -3.89
N SER A 182 11.96 -6.00 -2.72
CA SER A 182 11.40 -4.65 -2.59
C SER A 182 12.47 -3.61 -2.26
N ASP A 183 12.37 -2.43 -2.87
CA ASP A 183 13.25 -1.29 -2.63
C ASP A 183 12.47 -0.11 -2.04
N LYS A 184 13.16 1.02 -1.79
CA LYS A 184 12.53 2.22 -1.24
C LYS A 184 11.33 2.70 -2.07
N TYR A 185 11.38 2.54 -3.39
CA TYR A 185 10.32 3.02 -4.26
C TYR A 185 9.12 2.08 -4.23
N SER A 186 9.35 0.77 -4.29
CA SER A 186 8.24 -0.19 -4.20
C SER A 186 7.56 -0.23 -2.83
N VAL A 187 8.30 -0.07 -1.73
CA VAL A 187 7.67 0.01 -0.39
C VAL A 187 6.87 1.29 -0.20
N ALA A 188 7.24 2.40 -0.86
CA ALA A 188 6.43 3.62 -0.88
C ALA A 188 5.11 3.38 -1.64
N LYS A 189 5.16 2.73 -2.81
CA LYS A 189 3.95 2.36 -3.58
C LYS A 189 3.01 1.44 -2.82
N LYS A 190 3.56 0.48 -2.07
CA LYS A 190 2.77 -0.37 -1.16
C LYS A 190 2.12 0.42 -0.03
N ALA A 191 2.81 1.42 0.50
CA ALA A 191 2.24 2.30 1.52
C ALA A 191 1.13 3.22 0.95
N GLU A 192 1.29 3.74 -0.27
CA GLU A 192 0.22 4.45 -0.99
C GLU A 192 -1.00 3.53 -1.20
N PHE A 193 -0.77 2.29 -1.66
CA PHE A 193 -1.82 1.30 -1.82
C PHE A 193 -2.58 0.98 -0.52
N ILE A 194 -1.88 0.91 0.62
CA ILE A 194 -2.50 0.74 1.95
C ILE A 194 -3.48 1.87 2.23
N ILE A 195 -3.08 3.12 1.97
CA ILE A 195 -3.92 4.31 2.16
C ILE A 195 -5.11 4.27 1.22
N ASP A 196 -4.88 4.04 -0.08
CA ASP A 196 -5.91 4.05 -1.12
C ASP A 196 -6.98 2.97 -0.91
N LYS A 197 -6.57 1.78 -0.43
CA LYS A 197 -7.50 0.68 -0.13
C LYS A 197 -8.16 0.84 1.24
N GLY A 198 -7.73 1.79 2.07
CA GLY A 198 -8.23 1.97 3.44
C GLY A 198 -7.87 0.81 4.36
N LEU A 199 -6.66 0.27 4.23
CA LEU A 199 -6.16 -0.82 5.06
C LEU A 199 -5.67 -0.31 6.42
N GLY A 200 -5.61 -1.20 7.41
CA GLY A 200 -5.19 -0.89 8.79
C GLY A 200 -3.72 -0.53 8.98
N GLY A 201 -2.86 -0.79 7.98
CA GLY A 201 -1.44 -0.40 8.00
C GLY A 201 -0.53 -1.39 7.29
N ALA A 202 0.77 -1.30 7.60
CA ALA A 202 1.81 -2.20 7.11
C ALA A 202 2.39 -3.09 8.21
N MET A 203 2.62 -4.35 7.89
CA MET A 203 3.44 -5.29 8.65
C MET A 203 4.72 -5.53 7.86
N ILE A 204 5.87 -5.57 8.53
CA ILE A 204 7.16 -5.80 7.87
C ILE A 204 7.75 -7.15 8.26
N TRP A 205 8.34 -7.85 7.28
CA TRP A 205 9.10 -9.07 7.54
C TRP A 205 10.50 -8.96 6.90
N ALA A 206 11.57 -8.71 7.65
CA ALA A 206 11.60 -8.38 9.07
C ALA A 206 12.57 -7.22 9.34
N LEU A 207 12.53 -6.70 10.56
CA LEU A 207 13.32 -5.54 10.99
C LEU A 207 14.83 -5.72 10.75
N ASP A 208 15.33 -6.94 11.01
CA ASP A 208 16.74 -7.32 10.84
C ASP A 208 17.18 -7.56 9.37
N LEU A 209 16.25 -7.52 8.41
CA LEU A 209 16.55 -7.72 6.99
C LEU A 209 16.59 -6.40 6.21
N ASP A 210 16.08 -5.31 6.79
CA ASP A 210 16.23 -3.95 6.28
C ASP A 210 17.68 -3.46 6.44
N ASN A 211 18.01 -2.30 5.88
CA ASN A 211 19.27 -1.60 6.13
C ASN A 211 19.27 -0.96 7.53
N PHE A 212 19.17 -1.78 8.58
CA PHE A 212 19.07 -1.33 9.98
C PHE A 212 20.31 -0.58 10.50
N ASN A 213 21.41 -0.62 9.75
CA ASN A 213 22.64 0.12 10.00
C ASN A 213 23.11 0.78 8.69
N LYS A 214 23.10 2.11 8.61
CA LYS A 214 23.51 2.90 7.43
C LYS A 214 24.96 2.68 7.04
N ASP A 215 25.79 2.23 7.98
CA ASP A 215 27.18 1.84 7.73
C ASP A 215 27.28 0.36 7.27
N SER A 216 26.17 -0.29 6.92
CA SER A 216 26.15 -1.66 6.40
C SER A 216 26.74 -1.77 5.00
N LEU A 217 26.62 -2.97 4.42
CA LEU A 217 26.94 -3.24 3.02
C LEU A 217 26.16 -2.34 2.04
N CYS A 218 24.97 -1.92 2.43
CA CYS A 218 24.10 -1.01 1.70
C CYS A 218 24.31 0.44 2.17
N ASN A 219 25.50 0.98 1.95
CA ASN A 219 25.83 2.36 2.33
C ASN A 219 25.44 3.42 1.28
N THR A 220 24.55 3.05 0.34
CA THR A 220 23.98 3.99 -0.63
C THR A 220 22.88 4.84 0.00
N ASP A 221 22.32 4.38 1.11
CA ASP A 221 21.28 5.08 1.85
C ASP A 221 21.92 5.87 2.99
N THR A 222 21.39 7.07 3.25
CA THR A 222 21.94 8.00 4.26
C THR A 222 21.41 7.74 5.67
N GLU A 223 20.48 6.81 5.84
CA GLU A 223 19.74 6.58 7.07
C GLU A 223 19.62 5.10 7.43
N ASP A 224 19.56 4.81 8.74
CA ASP A 224 19.19 3.49 9.25
C ASP A 224 17.71 3.20 8.95
N TYR A 225 17.38 1.93 8.72
CA TYR A 225 16.03 1.43 8.47
C TYR A 225 15.37 2.08 7.24
N THR A 226 16.09 2.07 6.10
CA THR A 226 15.66 2.71 4.85
C THR A 226 14.22 2.36 4.49
N LEU A 227 13.88 1.06 4.43
CA LEU A 227 12.57 0.63 3.96
C LEU A 227 11.48 0.94 4.98
N LEU A 228 11.71 0.62 6.27
CA LEU A 228 10.75 0.90 7.34
C LEU A 228 10.44 2.40 7.46
N LYS A 229 11.47 3.26 7.43
CA LYS A 229 11.24 4.70 7.48
C LYS A 229 10.51 5.21 6.26
N THR A 230 10.80 4.66 5.08
CA THR A 230 10.07 5.01 3.86
C THR A 230 8.58 4.70 4.01
N ILE A 231 8.25 3.52 4.53
CA ILE A 231 6.85 3.14 4.82
C ILE A 231 6.23 4.10 5.85
N ASN A 232 6.91 4.35 6.97
CA ASN A 232 6.39 5.23 8.03
C ASN A 232 6.17 6.66 7.55
N ASN A 233 7.04 7.18 6.68
CA ASN A 233 6.89 8.53 6.14
C ASN A 233 5.64 8.66 5.26
N VAL A 234 5.30 7.62 4.50
CA VAL A 234 4.07 7.60 3.68
C VAL A 234 2.84 7.39 4.56
N LEU A 235 2.86 6.44 5.50
CA LEU A 235 1.71 6.11 6.36
C LEU A 235 1.45 7.14 7.49
N GLY A 236 2.47 7.89 7.91
CA GLY A 236 2.46 8.70 9.14
C GLY A 236 3.05 10.10 9.00
N GLY A 237 3.39 10.56 7.79
CA GLY A 237 3.63 11.99 7.49
C GLY A 237 2.36 12.84 7.53
N ALA A 238 1.18 12.21 7.42
CA ALA A 238 -0.12 12.84 7.68
C ALA A 238 -0.40 12.88 9.19
N VAL A 239 0.10 13.90 9.88
CA VAL A 239 -0.39 14.24 11.22
C VAL A 239 -1.88 14.58 11.09
N ILE A 240 -2.76 13.72 11.62
CA ILE A 240 -4.15 14.09 11.89
C ILE A 240 -4.11 15.22 12.94
N THR A 241 -4.01 16.45 12.48
CA THR A 241 -4.14 17.63 13.32
C THR A 241 -5.63 17.94 13.38
N THR A 242 -6.26 17.50 14.46
CA THR A 242 -7.53 18.03 14.95
C THR A 242 -7.42 19.55 15.02
N THR A 243 -7.98 20.22 14.02
CA THR A 243 -7.94 21.68 13.90
C THR A 243 -8.90 22.28 14.94
N THR A 244 -8.36 22.73 16.07
CA THR A 244 -8.98 23.85 16.79
C THR A 244 -8.62 25.14 16.06
N GLY A 245 -9.65 25.96 15.82
CA GLY A 245 -9.64 27.09 14.90
C GLY A 245 -8.72 28.27 15.25
N PRO A 246 -8.74 29.30 14.38
CA PRO A 246 -7.63 30.20 14.12
C PRO A 246 -7.54 31.35 15.11
N THR A 247 -6.32 31.83 15.36
CA THR A 247 -6.12 33.23 15.81
C THR A 247 -5.20 33.92 14.84
N THR A 248 -5.82 34.81 14.06
CA THR A 248 -5.21 35.79 13.17
C THR A 248 -4.38 36.78 13.99
N THR A 249 -3.15 37.07 13.55
CA THR A 249 -2.57 38.40 13.79
C THR A 249 -1.75 38.82 12.59
N THR A 250 -2.20 39.91 12.00
CA THR A 250 -1.62 40.64 10.87
C THR A 250 -0.40 41.42 11.34
N GLU A 251 0.70 41.39 10.58
CA GLU A 251 1.56 42.56 10.47
C GLU A 251 2.20 42.64 9.08
N ALA A 252 2.19 43.85 8.53
CA ALA A 252 2.57 44.20 7.18
C ALA A 252 3.82 45.09 7.19
N GLY A 253 4.65 44.97 6.16
CA GLY A 253 5.72 45.90 5.80
C GLY A 253 6.94 45.16 5.25
N ALA A 254 7.58 45.51 4.15
CA ALA A 254 7.42 46.60 3.19
C ALA A 254 8.20 46.21 1.91
N SER A 255 7.77 46.73 0.76
CA SER A 255 8.40 46.53 -0.55
C SER A 255 9.77 47.20 -0.70
N THR A 256 10.66 46.59 -1.48
CA THR A 256 11.63 47.33 -2.31
C THR A 256 11.91 46.55 -3.60
N THR A 257 11.84 47.26 -4.72
CA THR A 257 11.94 46.76 -6.10
C THR A 257 13.30 47.15 -6.68
N THR A 258 14.05 46.20 -7.28
CA THR A 258 14.89 46.48 -8.47
C THR A 258 15.39 45.19 -9.17
N GLN A 259 14.86 44.99 -10.40
CA GLN A 259 15.42 44.43 -11.64
C GLN A 259 16.58 43.40 -11.66
N SER A 260 16.19 42.19 -12.09
CA SER A 260 16.69 41.41 -13.25
C SER A 260 18.16 40.94 -13.30
N ALA A 261 18.34 39.69 -12.87
CA ALA A 261 19.30 38.70 -13.39
C ALA A 261 18.57 37.33 -13.40
N PRO A 262 18.94 36.34 -14.24
CA PRO A 262 18.13 35.15 -14.49
C PRO A 262 17.98 34.36 -13.18
N THR A 263 16.76 34.34 -12.65
CA THR A 263 16.43 33.57 -11.46
C THR A 263 16.47 32.11 -11.86
N ASN A 264 17.46 31.37 -11.34
CA ASN A 264 17.24 29.96 -11.04
C ASN A 264 16.08 29.94 -10.03
N GLU A 265 14.84 29.92 -10.52
CA GLU A 265 13.67 29.68 -9.69
C GLU A 265 13.80 28.24 -9.20
N VAL A 266 14.33 28.11 -7.99
CA VAL A 266 14.29 26.86 -7.25
C VAL A 266 12.81 26.59 -7.02
N PHE A 267 12.28 25.62 -7.75
CA PHE A 267 10.91 25.16 -7.58
C PHE A 267 10.68 24.79 -6.12
N VAL A 268 9.77 25.51 -5.47
CA VAL A 268 9.41 25.26 -4.07
C VAL A 268 8.24 24.30 -4.07
N CYS A 269 8.46 23.14 -3.47
CA CYS A 269 7.42 22.13 -3.31
C CYS A 269 6.22 22.70 -2.53
N PRO A 270 4.99 22.53 -3.02
CA PRO A 270 3.80 22.81 -2.23
C PRO A 270 3.64 21.83 -1.06
N SER A 271 3.07 22.31 0.05
CA SER A 271 2.72 21.49 1.21
C SER A 271 1.36 20.80 1.02
N GLN A 272 1.28 19.93 0.01
CA GLN A 272 0.04 19.25 -0.41
C GLN A 272 0.25 17.72 -0.51
N GLY A 273 0.90 17.11 0.47
CA GLY A 273 1.21 15.68 0.45
C GLY A 273 2.24 15.30 -0.61
N TYR A 274 2.29 14.02 -0.96
CA TYR A 274 3.16 13.52 -2.03
C TYR A 274 2.58 13.88 -3.40
N ARG A 275 3.35 14.60 -4.21
CA ARG A 275 2.98 14.92 -5.58
C ARG A 275 4.22 15.18 -6.43
N LEU A 276 4.17 14.77 -7.68
CA LEU A 276 5.16 15.07 -8.70
C LEU A 276 4.75 16.35 -9.43
N TYR A 277 5.70 17.25 -9.62
CA TYR A 277 5.48 18.53 -10.30
C TYR A 277 6.35 18.62 -11.54
N GLU A 278 5.85 19.31 -12.57
CA GLU A 278 6.66 19.60 -13.76
C GLU A 278 7.92 20.40 -13.36
N ASP A 279 9.08 20.01 -13.87
CA ASP A 279 10.28 20.83 -13.69
C ASP A 279 10.10 22.13 -14.51
N PRO A 280 10.15 23.32 -13.90
CA PRO A 280 9.88 24.58 -14.59
C PRO A 280 10.81 24.87 -15.78
N ASN A 281 11.97 24.19 -15.84
CA ASN A 281 13.00 24.42 -16.84
C ASN A 281 13.13 23.28 -17.86
N ASP A 282 12.49 22.12 -17.62
CA ASP A 282 12.64 20.94 -18.47
C ASP A 282 11.41 20.02 -18.37
N CYS A 283 10.53 20.07 -19.37
CA CYS A 283 9.33 19.22 -19.45
C CYS A 283 9.61 17.72 -19.51
N ALA A 284 10.84 17.30 -19.80
CA ALA A 284 11.25 15.90 -19.70
C ALA A 284 11.69 15.53 -18.27
N LYS A 285 11.54 16.45 -17.31
CA LYS A 285 11.85 16.26 -15.90
C LYS A 285 10.67 16.62 -15.01
N PHE A 286 10.71 16.03 -13.83
CA PHE A 286 9.73 16.29 -12.80
C PHE A 286 10.38 16.28 -11.43
N ILE A 287 9.78 17.02 -10.51
CA ILE A 287 10.27 17.24 -9.16
C ILE A 287 9.36 16.48 -8.21
N THR A 288 9.95 15.62 -7.40
CA THR A 288 9.21 14.87 -6.39
C THR A 288 9.10 15.73 -5.13
N CYS A 289 7.87 15.98 -4.69
CA CYS A 289 7.60 16.77 -3.50
C CYS A 289 6.83 15.97 -2.46
N LEU A 290 7.13 16.24 -1.18
CA LEU A 290 6.36 15.76 -0.04
C LEU A 290 6.26 16.85 1.03
N ASP A 291 5.05 17.39 1.22
CA ASP A 291 4.74 18.38 2.26
C ASP A 291 5.73 19.57 2.36
N GLY A 292 6.11 20.11 1.21
CA GLY A 292 7.05 21.22 1.13
C GLY A 292 8.52 20.83 0.95
N ASN A 293 8.85 19.54 1.07
CA ASN A 293 10.20 19.04 0.86
C ASN A 293 10.42 18.61 -0.60
N ASN A 294 11.48 19.11 -1.22
CA ASN A 294 11.95 18.65 -2.53
C ASN A 294 12.81 17.39 -2.35
N LEU A 295 12.27 16.25 -2.77
CA LEU A 295 12.92 14.93 -2.66
C LEU A 295 13.85 14.63 -3.84
N GLY A 296 13.91 15.52 -4.84
CA GLY A 296 14.81 15.45 -5.98
C GLY A 296 14.10 15.56 -7.34
N THR A 297 14.88 15.92 -8.36
CA THR A 297 14.44 16.00 -9.75
C THR A 297 14.79 14.71 -10.50
N GLN A 298 13.85 14.18 -11.28
CA GLN A 298 14.02 12.98 -12.10
C GLN A 298 13.69 13.27 -13.56
N SER A 299 14.19 12.44 -14.48
CA SER A 299 13.90 12.56 -15.92
C SER A 299 12.97 11.45 -16.39
N CYS A 300 12.02 11.82 -17.24
CA CYS A 300 11.24 10.91 -18.05
C CYS A 300 12.15 10.09 -18.99
N GLN A 301 11.64 8.95 -19.45
CA GLN A 301 12.30 8.18 -20.49
C GLN A 301 12.43 9.01 -21.78
N GLN A 302 13.45 8.69 -22.59
CA GLN A 302 13.82 9.50 -23.76
C GLN A 302 12.63 9.72 -24.70
N GLY A 303 12.27 10.98 -24.93
CA GLY A 303 11.18 11.40 -25.83
C GLY A 303 9.80 11.54 -25.19
N LEU A 304 9.66 11.29 -23.89
CA LEU A 304 8.43 11.52 -23.12
C LEU A 304 8.49 12.85 -22.35
N LEU A 305 7.33 13.44 -22.09
CA LEU A 305 7.16 14.63 -21.26
C LEU A 305 6.38 14.25 -19.99
N PHE A 306 6.64 14.93 -18.88
CA PHE A 306 5.90 14.70 -17.64
C PHE A 306 4.54 15.42 -17.66
N TRP A 307 3.46 14.69 -17.35
CA TRP A 307 2.09 15.21 -17.29
C TRP A 307 1.65 15.38 -15.84
N GLU A 308 1.62 16.62 -15.33
CA GLU A 308 1.34 16.88 -13.92
C GLU A 308 -0.06 16.40 -13.47
N ASP A 309 -1.11 16.59 -14.26
CA ASP A 309 -2.46 16.16 -13.83
C ASP A 309 -2.59 14.64 -13.69
N LYS A 310 -1.77 13.88 -14.42
CA LYS A 310 -1.81 12.41 -14.45
C LYS A 310 -0.66 11.76 -13.69
N GLN A 311 0.31 12.55 -13.23
CA GLN A 311 1.42 12.13 -12.39
C GLN A 311 2.32 11.05 -13.04
N TRP A 312 2.52 11.10 -14.36
CA TRP A 312 3.32 10.15 -15.13
C TRP A 312 3.91 10.79 -16.39
N CYS A 313 4.90 10.13 -17.01
CA CYS A 313 5.48 10.57 -18.29
C CYS A 313 4.70 9.98 -19.46
N ASP A 314 4.28 10.82 -20.40
CA ASP A 314 3.52 10.41 -21.60
C ASP A 314 4.09 11.08 -22.86
N TYR A 315 3.61 10.68 -24.04
CA TYR A 315 4.07 11.23 -25.32
C TYR A 315 3.63 12.69 -25.51
N PRO A 316 4.47 13.55 -26.12
CA PRO A 316 4.13 14.94 -26.45
C PRO A 316 2.88 15.10 -27.34
N SER A 317 2.40 14.02 -27.98
CA SER A 317 1.17 14.03 -28.78
C SER A 317 -0.11 14.01 -27.95
N ASN A 318 -0.02 13.65 -26.66
CA ASN A 318 -1.19 13.41 -25.81
C ASN A 318 -1.54 14.63 -24.94
N PHE A 319 -0.57 15.52 -24.68
CA PHE A 319 -0.75 16.74 -23.90
C PHE A 319 0.38 17.74 -24.19
N GLU A 320 0.18 19.01 -23.83
CA GLU A 320 1.19 20.07 -23.91
C GLU A 320 1.66 20.44 -22.49
N CYS A 321 2.97 20.35 -22.24
CA CYS A 321 3.60 20.74 -20.98
C CYS A 321 3.64 22.28 -20.83
N GLY A 322 3.37 22.80 -19.63
CA GLY A 322 3.44 24.23 -19.31
C GLY A 322 2.12 25.03 -19.35
N ALA A 323 0.97 24.40 -19.59
CA ALA A 323 -0.33 25.07 -19.58
C ALA A 323 -1.02 25.00 -18.20
N SER A 324 -0.76 25.99 -17.34
CA SER A 324 -1.53 26.15 -16.10
C SER A 324 -2.94 26.66 -16.40
N THR A 325 -3.96 25.79 -16.21
CA THR A 325 -5.35 26.25 -16.09
C THR A 325 -5.97 25.70 -14.82
N GLY A 326 -5.92 26.51 -13.76
CA GLY A 326 -6.68 26.26 -12.54
C GLY A 326 -8.17 26.29 -12.82
N THR A 327 -8.87 25.20 -12.50
CA THR A 327 -10.30 25.24 -12.23
C THR A 327 -10.64 24.22 -11.13
N SER A 328 -11.12 24.73 -10.00
CA SER A 328 -11.61 23.94 -8.86
C SER A 328 -13.02 23.39 -9.15
N PRO A 329 -13.34 22.11 -8.88
CA PRO A 329 -14.71 21.62 -8.96
C PRO A 329 -15.50 21.99 -7.70
N SER A 330 -16.61 22.68 -7.91
CA SER A 330 -17.62 23.05 -6.93
C SER A 330 -18.40 21.84 -6.38
N THR A 331 -18.63 21.86 -5.06
CA THR A 331 -19.47 20.92 -4.30
C THR A 331 -20.96 21.02 -4.67
N PRO A 332 -21.70 19.92 -4.89
CA PRO A 332 -23.15 19.93 -4.87
C PRO A 332 -23.67 19.72 -3.44
N THR A 333 -24.51 20.64 -2.99
CA THR A 333 -25.32 20.52 -1.77
C THR A 333 -26.57 19.70 -2.08
N THR A 334 -26.84 18.65 -1.29
CA THR A 334 -28.13 17.96 -1.32
C THR A 334 -28.84 18.08 0.02
N THR A 335 -30.09 18.50 -0.07
CA THR A 335 -31.03 18.90 0.97
C THR A 335 -31.45 17.74 1.87
N GLN A 336 -31.49 17.98 3.18
CA GLN A 336 -32.11 17.08 4.17
C GLN A 336 -33.64 17.06 4.04
N SER A 337 -34.23 15.88 4.13
CA SER A 337 -35.64 15.70 4.53
C SER A 337 -35.76 14.78 5.75
N ALA A 338 -36.82 15.02 6.51
CA ALA A 338 -37.06 14.62 7.89
C ALA A 338 -37.49 13.15 8.14
N PHE A 339 -37.01 12.60 9.27
CA PHE A 339 -37.53 11.58 10.22
C PHE A 339 -38.12 10.23 9.74
N THR A 340 -37.63 9.10 10.30
CA THR A 340 -38.28 8.25 11.36
C THR A 340 -37.26 7.24 11.96
N ASP A 341 -37.25 7.08 13.30
CA ASP A 341 -36.46 6.07 14.05
C ASP A 341 -37.08 4.66 13.88
N GLU A 342 -36.96 4.04 12.71
CA GLU A 342 -37.20 2.59 12.58
C GLU A 342 -35.88 1.83 12.70
N VAL A 343 -35.76 1.04 13.77
CA VAL A 343 -34.62 0.14 13.99
C VAL A 343 -34.67 -0.97 12.94
N PHE A 344 -33.72 -0.97 12.01
CA PHE A 344 -33.57 -2.03 11.02
C PHE A 344 -33.37 -3.39 11.70
N VAL A 345 -34.22 -4.35 11.34
CA VAL A 345 -34.18 -5.72 11.86
C VAL A 345 -33.38 -6.59 10.91
N CYS A 346 -32.28 -7.15 11.41
CA CYS A 346 -31.42 -8.04 10.64
C CYS A 346 -32.17 -9.28 10.15
N PRO A 347 -32.22 -9.54 8.83
CA PRO A 347 -32.80 -10.76 8.29
C PRO A 347 -31.97 -12.00 8.67
N ASN A 348 -32.64 -13.07 9.11
CA ASN A 348 -32.09 -14.43 9.28
C ASN A 348 -30.85 -14.58 10.21
N GLN A 349 -30.36 -15.82 10.36
CA GLN A 349 -29.10 -16.16 11.04
C GLN A 349 -27.89 -16.07 10.09
N ASP A 350 -27.84 -15.03 9.24
CA ASP A 350 -26.69 -14.81 8.36
C ASP A 350 -25.72 -13.76 8.91
N HIS A 351 -24.53 -13.77 8.32
CA HIS A 351 -23.40 -12.92 8.67
C HIS A 351 -23.12 -12.01 7.48
N ARG A 352 -23.77 -10.85 7.45
CA ARG A 352 -23.81 -9.99 6.26
C ARG A 352 -23.97 -8.51 6.59
N LEU A 353 -23.50 -7.65 5.68
CA LEU A 353 -23.75 -6.21 5.68
C LEU A 353 -24.99 -5.90 4.82
N TYR A 354 -25.91 -5.09 5.36
CA TYR A 354 -27.14 -4.66 4.69
C TYR A 354 -27.09 -3.17 4.42
N GLN A 355 -27.66 -2.72 3.30
CA GLN A 355 -27.74 -1.29 3.04
C GLN A 355 -28.67 -0.61 4.06
N ASP A 356 -28.30 0.58 4.54
CA ASP A 356 -29.20 1.34 5.42
C ASP A 356 -30.43 1.79 4.60
N PRO A 357 -31.66 1.52 5.07
CA PRO A 357 -32.87 1.85 4.31
C PRO A 357 -33.07 3.35 4.07
N ASN A 358 -32.44 4.19 4.89
CA ASN A 358 -32.64 5.63 4.89
C ASN A 358 -31.44 6.41 4.36
N ASP A 359 -30.29 5.76 4.17
CA ASP A 359 -29.06 6.41 3.72
C ASP A 359 -28.17 5.43 2.92
N CYS A 360 -28.18 5.57 1.60
CA CYS A 360 -27.37 4.75 0.70
C CYS A 360 -25.86 4.83 0.95
N ALA A 361 -25.38 5.88 1.62
CA ALA A 361 -23.99 6.02 2.04
C ALA A 361 -23.71 5.29 3.36
N LYS A 362 -24.68 4.58 3.93
CA LYS A 362 -24.56 3.80 5.16
C LYS A 362 -24.95 2.35 4.96
N PHE A 363 -24.45 1.52 5.87
CA PHE A 363 -24.75 0.10 5.92
C PHE A 363 -24.77 -0.40 7.35
N ILE A 364 -25.47 -1.50 7.57
CA ILE A 364 -25.77 -2.08 8.87
C ILE A 364 -25.10 -3.44 8.95
N THR A 365 -24.40 -3.67 10.05
CA THR A 365 -23.71 -4.95 10.29
C THR A 365 -24.64 -5.91 11.02
N CYS A 366 -24.92 -7.07 10.41
CA CYS A 366 -25.76 -8.11 10.99
C CYS A 366 -24.96 -9.38 11.30
N LEU A 367 -25.17 -9.92 12.50
CA LEU A 367 -24.55 -11.17 12.96
C LEU A 367 -25.58 -12.02 13.71
N ASP A 368 -25.91 -13.20 13.16
CA ASP A 368 -26.85 -14.16 13.77
C ASP A 368 -28.20 -13.52 14.13
N GLY A 369 -28.69 -12.61 13.28
CA GLY A 369 -29.93 -11.86 13.50
C GLY A 369 -29.81 -10.66 14.43
N ASN A 370 -28.62 -10.34 14.95
CA ASN A 370 -28.38 -9.15 15.77
C ASN A 370 -27.86 -7.98 14.93
N ASN A 371 -28.45 -6.80 15.11
CA ASN A 371 -27.97 -5.54 14.54
C ASN A 371 -26.82 -5.01 15.42
N LEU A 372 -25.60 -5.00 14.86
CA LEU A 372 -24.40 -4.55 15.55
C LEU A 372 -24.11 -3.05 15.37
N GLY A 373 -24.95 -2.33 14.61
CA GLY A 373 -24.86 -0.90 14.39
C GLY A 373 -24.70 -0.50 12.92
N THR A 374 -24.85 0.80 12.67
CA THR A 374 -24.76 1.44 11.35
C THR A 374 -23.39 2.09 11.15
N GLN A 375 -22.78 1.89 9.99
CA GLN A 375 -21.51 2.47 9.57
C GLN A 375 -21.68 3.28 8.27
N SER A 376 -20.77 4.22 8.00
CA SER A 376 -20.80 5.06 6.79
C SER A 376 -19.70 4.68 5.82
N CYS A 377 -20.00 4.74 4.53
CA CYS A 377 -19.03 4.74 3.44
C CYS A 377 -18.15 6.00 3.47
N GLN A 378 -16.99 5.92 2.82
CA GLN A 378 -16.17 7.10 2.56
C GLN A 378 -16.93 8.12 1.71
N VAL A 379 -16.59 9.40 1.86
CA VAL A 379 -17.29 10.52 1.22
C VAL A 379 -17.35 10.32 -0.30
N GLY A 380 -18.56 10.34 -0.85
CA GLY A 380 -18.82 10.18 -2.29
C GLY A 380 -19.07 8.74 -2.75
N LEU A 381 -18.96 7.74 -1.88
CA LEU A 381 -19.27 6.34 -2.17
C LEU A 381 -20.63 5.93 -1.61
N LEU A 382 -21.28 4.97 -2.26
CA LEU A 382 -22.53 4.35 -1.83
C LEU A 382 -22.27 2.88 -1.48
N PHE A 383 -23.03 2.32 -0.53
CA PHE A 383 -22.88 0.92 -0.17
C PHE A 383 -23.60 -0.01 -1.17
N TRP A 384 -22.86 -0.94 -1.76
CA TRP A 384 -23.38 -1.93 -2.69
C TRP A 384 -23.63 -3.27 -2.00
N GLU A 385 -24.87 -3.54 -1.60
CA GLU A 385 -25.22 -4.74 -0.82
C GLU A 385 -24.91 -6.06 -1.56
N ALA A 386 -25.09 -6.13 -2.88
CA ALA A 386 -24.80 -7.36 -3.63
C ALA A 386 -23.31 -7.74 -3.61
N LYS A 387 -22.42 -6.75 -3.40
CA LYS A 387 -20.97 -6.92 -3.43
C LYS A 387 -20.30 -6.68 -2.07
N GLN A 388 -21.06 -6.26 -1.06
CA GLN A 388 -20.61 -6.09 0.34
C GLN A 388 -19.48 -5.05 0.50
N TRP A 389 -19.52 -3.96 -0.28
CA TRP A 389 -18.52 -2.89 -0.24
C TRP A 389 -19.10 -1.55 -0.70
N CYS A 390 -18.42 -0.45 -0.36
CA CYS A 390 -18.74 0.88 -0.87
C CYS A 390 -18.10 1.09 -2.23
N ASP A 391 -18.86 1.58 -3.20
CA ASP A 391 -18.43 1.81 -4.58
C ASP A 391 -19.02 3.13 -5.12
N TYR A 392 -18.53 3.60 -6.26
CA TYR A 392 -19.00 4.83 -6.88
C TYR A 392 -20.45 4.70 -7.37
N PRO A 393 -21.26 5.76 -7.26
CA PRO A 393 -22.65 5.78 -7.76
C PRO A 393 -22.78 5.46 -9.26
N SER A 394 -21.69 5.61 -10.03
CA SER A 394 -21.68 5.26 -11.46
C SER A 394 -21.78 3.75 -11.73
N ASN A 395 -21.46 2.92 -10.74
CA ASN A 395 -21.32 1.47 -10.91
C ASN A 395 -22.59 0.71 -10.55
N PHE A 396 -23.47 1.30 -9.75
CA PHE A 396 -24.75 0.71 -9.35
C PHE A 396 -25.71 1.80 -8.85
N ASN A 397 -27.02 1.56 -8.97
CA ASN A 397 -28.01 2.43 -8.36
C ASN A 397 -28.39 1.92 -6.96
N CYS A 398 -28.36 2.85 -6.01
CA CYS A 398 -29.28 2.88 -4.90
C CYS A 398 -30.58 3.55 -5.38
#